data_AF-A0A660QGW7-F1
#
_entry.id   AF-A0A660QGW7-F1
#
_cell.length_a   1.000
_cell.length_b   1.000
_cell.length_c   1.000
_cell.angle_alpha   90.00
_cell.angle_beta   90.00
_cell.angle_gamma   90.00
#
_symmetry.space_group_name_H-M   'P 1'
#
loop_
_entity.id
_entity.type
_entity.pdbx_description
1 polymer ?
#
loop_
_entity_poly.entity_id
_entity_poly.type
_entity_poly.pdbx_seq_one_letter_code
_entity_poly.pdbx_strand_id
1 'polypeptide(L)'
;TVRAANLAEIMDSFEASGDWTYSVAWIDCLAKGDAMGRSIMMRGEHAAASELVSPSHKHAPLNPKQGLQLGVPFAFPNFALNKLTMQAFNFAYYNKCRPGTHKSIIDYNSFFYPLDAVDNWNRIYGKRGFTQYQFVIPKAAGREGMHKILKRITESGLGSFLAVLKLFGEQESFMSFPMAGYTLALDFPISLKAMDLFKELDAMVADYGGRLYLAKDSRMDAEMFEKTYPNAAKFRQAIAMLNKGDTKFASLQSKRIGVTD
;
A
#
# COMPACT_ATOMS: atom_id res chain seq x y z
N THR A 1 15.46 -9.85 -3.72
CA THR A 1 14.69 -9.75 -2.46
C THR A 1 15.61 -9.44 -1.30
N VAL A 2 15.20 -8.54 -0.41
CA VAL A 2 15.93 -8.15 0.82
C VAL A 2 14.98 -8.34 2.00
N ARG A 3 15.41 -9.05 3.05
CA ARG A 3 14.67 -9.17 4.31
C ARG A 3 15.21 -8.15 5.31
N ALA A 4 14.31 -7.35 5.89
CA ALA A 4 14.62 -6.35 6.92
C ALA A 4 14.01 -6.76 8.26
N ALA A 5 14.73 -6.53 9.36
CA ALA A 5 14.31 -6.90 10.72
C ALA A 5 13.28 -5.93 11.31
N ASN A 6 13.24 -4.68 10.83
CA ASN A 6 12.36 -3.64 11.37
C ASN A 6 12.14 -2.49 10.38
N LEU A 7 11.36 -1.50 10.80
CA LEU A 7 11.03 -0.32 10.00
C LEU A 7 12.27 0.50 9.60
N ALA A 8 13.27 0.65 10.47
CA ALA A 8 14.45 1.44 10.14
C ALA A 8 15.24 0.78 9.01
N GLU A 9 15.52 -0.53 9.12
CA GLU A 9 16.26 -1.29 8.11
C GLU A 9 15.57 -1.32 6.74
N ILE A 10 14.23 -1.40 6.71
CA ILE A 10 13.51 -1.37 5.43
C ILE A 10 13.55 0.02 4.79
N MET A 11 13.50 1.09 5.59
CA MET A 11 13.61 2.46 5.09
C MET A 11 15.02 2.75 4.56
N ASP A 12 16.06 2.28 5.24
CA ASP A 12 17.45 2.32 4.76
C ASP A 12 17.60 1.54 3.45
N SER A 13 16.97 0.37 3.36
CA SER A 13 16.98 -0.44 2.13
C SER A 13 16.32 0.26 0.95
N PHE A 14 15.22 1.01 1.16
CA PHE A 14 14.61 1.81 0.10
C PHE A 14 15.51 2.95 -0.36
N GLU A 15 16.13 3.69 0.57
CA GLU A 15 17.02 4.79 0.22
C GLU A 15 18.26 4.29 -0.53
N ALA A 16 18.83 3.15 -0.12
CA ALA A 16 19.92 2.48 -0.83
C ALA A 16 19.50 1.80 -2.15
N SER A 17 18.21 1.87 -2.52
CA SER A 17 17.67 1.31 -3.76
C SER A 17 17.21 2.39 -4.75
N GLY A 18 17.62 3.65 -4.58
CA GLY A 18 17.18 4.76 -5.43
C GLY A 18 17.42 4.55 -6.93
N ASP A 19 18.46 3.80 -7.30
CA ASP A 19 18.82 3.52 -8.69
C ASP A 19 18.10 2.29 -9.29
N TRP A 20 17.22 1.63 -8.53
CA TRP A 20 16.45 0.49 -9.03
C TRP A 20 15.14 0.96 -9.66
N THR A 21 14.84 0.48 -10.87
CA THR A 21 13.61 0.78 -11.61
C THR A 21 12.36 0.35 -10.82
N TYR A 22 12.41 -0.79 -10.15
CA TYR A 22 11.29 -1.31 -9.37
C TYR A 22 11.69 -1.60 -7.93
N SER A 23 10.93 -1.06 -6.98
CA SER A 23 11.02 -1.43 -5.56
C SER A 23 9.66 -1.40 -4.85
N VAL A 24 9.42 -2.40 -4.01
CA VAL A 24 8.22 -2.53 -3.18
C VAL A 24 8.53 -3.42 -1.99
N ALA A 25 7.89 -3.19 -0.85
CA ALA A 25 8.03 -4.06 0.32
C ALA A 25 6.67 -4.49 0.85
N TRP A 26 6.57 -5.77 1.19
CA TRP A 26 5.58 -6.24 2.16
C TRP A 26 6.08 -5.90 3.57
N ILE A 27 5.20 -5.42 4.44
CA ILE A 27 5.53 -5.01 5.81
C ILE A 27 4.56 -5.64 6.82
N ASP A 28 5.10 -6.12 7.94
CA ASP A 28 4.31 -6.66 9.05
C ASP A 28 3.90 -5.56 10.05
N CYS A 29 2.61 -5.21 10.04
CA CYS A 29 2.05 -4.20 10.95
C CYS A 29 1.63 -4.75 12.34
N LEU A 30 1.82 -6.04 12.60
CA LEU A 30 1.48 -6.70 13.87
C LEU A 30 2.70 -6.99 14.74
N ALA A 31 3.90 -6.98 14.16
CA ALA A 31 5.15 -7.12 14.90
C ALA A 31 5.38 -5.91 15.82
N LYS A 32 5.96 -6.16 17.01
CA LYS A 32 6.15 -5.18 18.09
C LYS A 32 7.62 -5.09 18.49
N GLY A 33 7.95 -4.06 19.27
CA GLY A 33 9.29 -3.84 19.79
C GLY A 33 10.30 -3.68 18.66
N ASP A 34 11.47 -4.30 18.82
CA ASP A 34 12.57 -4.21 17.87
C ASP A 34 12.28 -4.84 16.50
N ALA A 35 11.20 -5.61 16.37
CA ALA A 35 10.76 -6.21 15.12
C ALA A 35 9.62 -5.43 14.43
N MET A 36 9.19 -4.30 14.98
CA MET A 36 8.09 -3.50 14.43
C MET A 36 8.42 -3.06 13.00
N GLY A 37 7.54 -3.39 12.05
CA GLY A 37 7.74 -3.09 10.64
C GLY A 37 8.76 -3.99 9.94
N ARG A 38 9.08 -5.16 10.49
CA ARG A 38 9.85 -6.18 9.76
C ARG A 38 9.21 -6.44 8.40
N SER A 39 10.04 -6.60 7.38
CA SER A 39 9.61 -6.47 5.99
C SER A 39 10.37 -7.38 5.04
N ILE A 40 9.78 -7.59 3.86
CA ILE A 40 10.44 -8.24 2.71
C ILE A 40 10.34 -7.26 1.53
N MET A 41 11.48 -6.72 1.10
CA MET A 41 11.59 -5.89 -0.09
C MET A 41 11.84 -6.73 -1.33
N MET A 42 11.06 -6.47 -2.38
CA MET A 42 11.34 -6.87 -3.74
C MET A 42 11.84 -5.64 -4.49
N ARG A 43 13.05 -5.74 -5.04
CA ARG A 43 13.59 -4.78 -6.02
C ARG A 43 14.11 -5.54 -7.23
N GLY A 44 14.00 -4.96 -8.41
CA GLY A 44 14.29 -5.67 -9.65
C GLY A 44 14.50 -4.75 -10.85
N GLU A 45 15.16 -5.32 -11.86
CA GLU A 45 15.37 -4.76 -13.19
C GLU A 45 14.83 -5.75 -14.23
N HIS A 46 14.60 -5.27 -15.46
CA HIS A 46 14.33 -6.17 -16.57
C HIS A 46 15.58 -6.99 -16.90
N ALA A 47 15.44 -8.32 -16.94
CA ALA A 47 16.53 -9.22 -17.27
C ALA A 47 16.88 -9.12 -18.76
N ALA A 48 18.18 -9.04 -19.07
CA ALA A 48 18.69 -9.18 -20.43
C ALA A 48 18.64 -10.64 -20.89
N ALA A 49 18.58 -10.85 -22.21
CA ALA A 49 18.54 -12.21 -22.79
C ALA A 49 19.74 -13.08 -22.35
N SER A 50 20.91 -12.47 -22.12
CA SER A 50 22.12 -13.14 -21.63
C SER A 50 22.03 -13.64 -20.19
N GLU A 51 21.13 -13.08 -19.38
CA GLU A 51 20.94 -13.45 -17.97
C GLU A 51 19.94 -14.60 -17.80
N LEU A 52 19.22 -14.96 -18.86
CA LEU A 52 18.26 -16.05 -18.83
C LEU A 52 19.00 -17.39 -18.79
N VAL A 53 18.90 -18.11 -17.67
CA VAL A 53 19.58 -19.41 -17.49
C VAL A 53 18.69 -20.62 -17.85
N SER A 54 17.37 -20.50 -17.70
CA SER A 54 16.44 -21.60 -17.98
C SER A 54 16.21 -21.80 -19.48
N PRO A 55 16.30 -23.04 -20.02
CA PRO A 55 15.97 -23.32 -21.41
C PRO A 55 14.56 -22.83 -21.82
N SER A 56 13.59 -22.95 -20.93
CA SER A 56 12.22 -22.48 -21.18
C SER A 56 12.14 -20.97 -21.33
N HIS A 57 12.90 -20.21 -20.53
CA HIS A 57 12.97 -18.75 -20.62
C HIS A 57 13.74 -18.31 -21.87
N LYS A 58 14.76 -19.07 -22.30
CA LYS A 58 15.53 -18.75 -23.51
C LYS A 58 14.72 -18.95 -24.79
N HIS A 59 13.86 -19.96 -24.86
CA HIS A 59 13.12 -20.29 -26.09
C HIS A 59 12.04 -19.27 -26.42
N ALA A 60 11.36 -18.71 -25.41
CA ALA A 60 10.33 -17.70 -25.59
C ALA A 60 10.36 -16.66 -24.45
N PRO A 61 11.36 -15.76 -24.43
CA PRO A 61 11.64 -14.87 -23.30
C PRO A 61 10.53 -13.85 -23.01
N LEU A 62 9.67 -13.58 -24.00
CA LEU A 62 8.57 -12.62 -23.91
C LEU A 62 7.21 -13.27 -23.68
N ASN A 63 7.14 -14.62 -23.57
CA ASN A 63 5.89 -15.30 -23.31
C ASN A 63 5.56 -15.23 -21.81
N PRO A 64 4.44 -14.61 -21.41
CA PRO A 64 4.06 -14.59 -20.02
C PRO A 64 3.75 -16.01 -19.54
N LYS A 65 4.29 -16.37 -18.38
CA LYS A 65 4.00 -17.65 -17.76
C LYS A 65 2.55 -17.65 -17.25
N GLN A 66 1.78 -18.66 -17.66
CA GLN A 66 0.48 -18.92 -17.04
C GLN A 66 0.72 -19.46 -15.62
N GLY A 67 0.23 -18.72 -14.62
CA GLY A 67 0.30 -19.12 -13.22
C GLY A 67 -0.75 -20.19 -12.87
N LEU A 68 -0.57 -20.84 -11.72
CA LEU A 68 -1.62 -21.65 -11.12
C LEU A 68 -2.74 -20.71 -10.63
N GLN A 69 -3.97 -20.92 -11.09
CA GLN A 69 -5.15 -20.21 -10.61
C GLN A 69 -5.75 -20.96 -9.43
N LEU A 70 -5.25 -20.69 -8.22
CA LEU A 70 -5.85 -21.21 -7.00
C LEU A 70 -6.90 -20.21 -6.50
N GLY A 71 -8.15 -20.65 -6.33
CA GLY A 71 -9.21 -19.78 -5.84
C GLY A 71 -9.54 -20.00 -4.37
N VAL A 72 -9.94 -18.95 -3.65
CA VAL A 72 -10.59 -19.09 -2.34
C VAL A 72 -12.07 -19.43 -2.58
N PRO A 73 -12.53 -20.67 -2.29
CA PRO A 73 -13.82 -21.16 -2.79
C PRO A 73 -15.03 -20.54 -2.08
N PHE A 74 -14.87 -20.06 -0.85
CA PHE A 74 -15.95 -19.44 -0.07
C PHE A 74 -15.43 -18.28 0.79
N ALA A 75 -16.33 -17.37 1.14
CA ALA A 75 -16.04 -16.29 2.09
C ALA A 75 -15.75 -16.87 3.48
N PHE A 76 -14.60 -16.52 4.06
CA PHE A 76 -14.24 -16.98 5.39
C PHE A 76 -15.25 -16.47 6.44
N PRO A 77 -15.48 -17.22 7.53
CA PRO A 77 -16.23 -16.70 8.66
C PRO A 77 -15.61 -15.40 9.17
N ASN A 78 -16.44 -14.45 9.61
CA ASN A 78 -15.99 -13.12 10.05
C ASN A 78 -15.00 -13.12 11.24
N PHE A 79 -14.84 -14.26 11.92
CA PHE A 79 -13.90 -14.47 13.02
C PHE A 79 -12.58 -15.14 12.59
N ALA A 80 -12.50 -15.66 11.36
CA ALA A 80 -11.34 -16.40 10.87
C ALA A 80 -10.12 -15.48 10.72
N LEU A 81 -10.34 -14.25 10.25
CA LEU A 81 -9.31 -13.22 10.20
C LEU A 81 -9.31 -12.44 11.52
N ASN A 82 -8.44 -12.85 12.43
CA ASN A 82 -8.26 -12.23 13.74
C ASN A 82 -6.78 -12.04 14.01
N LYS A 83 -6.45 -11.39 15.13
CA LYS A 83 -5.08 -11.06 15.49
C LYS A 83 -4.13 -12.27 15.47
N LEU A 84 -4.56 -13.42 16.00
CA LEU A 84 -3.72 -14.61 16.09
C LEU A 84 -3.46 -15.22 14.71
N THR A 85 -4.50 -15.35 13.88
CA THR A 85 -4.35 -15.92 12.53
C THR A 85 -3.51 -15.03 11.63
N MET A 86 -3.67 -13.70 11.73
CA MET A 86 -2.82 -12.75 11.02
C MET A 86 -1.38 -12.78 11.51
N GLN A 87 -1.13 -12.87 12.83
CA GLN A 87 0.23 -13.00 13.37
C GLN A 87 0.92 -14.28 12.88
N ALA A 88 0.20 -15.41 12.88
CA ALA A 88 0.73 -16.69 12.38
C ALA A 88 1.08 -16.60 10.88
N PHE A 89 0.19 -16.02 10.07
CA PHE A 89 0.45 -15.80 8.65
C PHE A 89 1.65 -14.88 8.42
N ASN A 90 1.69 -13.70 9.06
CA ASN A 90 2.78 -12.74 8.90
C ASN A 90 4.11 -13.35 9.34
N PHE A 91 4.12 -14.14 10.42
CA PHE A 91 5.31 -14.87 10.87
C PHE A 91 5.78 -15.90 9.82
N ALA A 92 4.87 -16.70 9.25
CA ALA A 92 5.22 -17.66 8.22
C ALA A 92 5.72 -16.98 6.94
N TYR A 93 5.04 -15.93 6.50
CA TYR A 93 5.41 -15.16 5.31
C TYR A 93 6.77 -14.49 5.46
N TYR A 94 7.02 -13.84 6.60
CA TYR A 94 8.30 -13.22 6.92
C TYR A 94 9.46 -14.24 6.93
N ASN A 95 9.22 -15.42 7.49
CA ASN A 95 10.25 -16.47 7.60
C ASN A 95 10.43 -17.31 6.33
N LYS A 96 9.54 -17.20 5.34
CA LYS A 96 9.72 -17.79 4.00
C LYS A 96 10.97 -17.23 3.31
N CYS A 97 11.32 -15.96 3.56
CA CYS A 97 12.53 -15.36 3.03
C CYS A 97 13.68 -15.53 4.04
N ARG A 98 14.81 -16.13 3.64
CA ARG A 98 15.99 -16.25 4.52
C ARG A 98 16.59 -14.85 4.77
N PRO A 99 17.26 -14.61 5.92
CA PRO A 99 18.00 -13.37 6.14
C PRO A 99 18.97 -13.04 5.00
N GLY A 100 19.23 -11.76 4.79
CA GLY A 100 20.14 -11.26 3.75
C GLY A 100 19.46 -10.87 2.43
N THR A 101 20.29 -10.70 1.40
CA THR A 101 19.86 -10.32 0.04
C THR A 101 19.99 -11.52 -0.90
N HIS A 102 18.89 -11.81 -1.61
CA HIS A 102 18.81 -12.94 -2.54
C HIS A 102 18.49 -12.44 -3.94
N LYS A 103 19.20 -12.96 -4.95
CA LYS A 103 19.01 -12.65 -6.37
C LYS A 103 18.40 -13.86 -7.08
N SER A 104 17.46 -13.61 -7.98
CA SER A 104 16.79 -14.64 -8.78
C SER A 104 16.18 -14.02 -10.03
N ILE A 105 16.16 -14.74 -11.14
CA ILE A 105 15.31 -14.42 -12.30
C ILE A 105 13.90 -14.91 -12.01
N ILE A 106 12.92 -14.02 -12.14
CA ILE A 106 11.51 -14.27 -11.84
C ILE A 106 10.65 -13.78 -13.01
N ASP A 107 9.52 -14.44 -13.26
CA ASP A 107 8.60 -14.02 -14.31
C ASP A 107 7.82 -12.75 -13.93
N TYR A 108 7.30 -12.10 -14.96
CA TYR A 108 6.53 -10.87 -14.87
C TYR A 108 5.36 -10.94 -13.88
N ASN A 109 4.54 -12.00 -13.95
CA ASN A 109 3.35 -12.14 -13.11
C ASN A 109 3.73 -12.33 -11.64
N SER A 110 4.71 -13.20 -11.37
CA SER A 110 5.17 -13.44 -10.00
C SER A 110 5.84 -12.22 -9.36
N PHE A 111 6.46 -11.33 -10.15
CA PHE A 111 7.09 -10.12 -9.62
C PHE A 111 6.08 -9.00 -9.35
N PHE A 112 5.19 -8.69 -10.30
CA PHE A 112 4.28 -7.54 -10.19
C PHE A 112 2.93 -7.88 -9.57
N TYR A 113 2.45 -9.11 -9.74
CA TYR A 113 1.10 -9.53 -9.35
C TYR A 113 1.09 -10.79 -8.49
N PRO A 114 1.86 -10.84 -7.38
CA PRO A 114 1.92 -12.05 -6.54
C PRO A 114 0.56 -12.43 -5.93
N LEU A 115 -0.38 -11.49 -5.81
CA LEU A 115 -1.74 -11.75 -5.31
C LEU A 115 -2.67 -12.31 -6.38
N ASP A 116 -2.38 -12.11 -7.67
CA ASP A 116 -3.21 -12.62 -8.78
C ASP A 116 -3.03 -14.14 -8.96
N ALA A 117 -2.05 -14.74 -8.28
CA ALA A 117 -1.97 -16.20 -8.14
C ALA A 117 -3.11 -16.79 -7.27
N VAL A 118 -3.84 -15.95 -6.54
CA VAL A 118 -4.95 -16.36 -5.68
C VAL A 118 -6.24 -15.66 -6.09
N ASP A 119 -7.06 -16.37 -6.88
CA ASP A 119 -8.38 -15.89 -7.28
C ASP A 119 -9.29 -15.70 -6.07
N ASN A 120 -10.07 -14.62 -6.10
CA ASN A 120 -11.02 -14.27 -5.04
C ASN A 120 -10.37 -14.13 -3.63
N TRP A 121 -9.10 -13.73 -3.54
CA TRP A 121 -8.39 -13.53 -2.26
C TRP A 121 -9.16 -12.64 -1.27
N ASN A 122 -9.96 -11.69 -1.78
CA ASN A 122 -10.82 -10.81 -0.99
C ASN A 122 -11.82 -11.57 -0.09
N ARG A 123 -12.18 -12.81 -0.45
CA ARG A 123 -13.05 -13.69 0.36
C ARG A 123 -12.45 -14.05 1.72
N ILE A 124 -11.13 -13.91 1.91
CA ILE A 124 -10.44 -14.11 3.20
C ILE A 124 -10.94 -13.12 4.26
N TYR A 125 -11.37 -11.92 3.87
CA TYR A 125 -11.92 -10.90 4.78
C TYR A 125 -13.37 -11.18 5.22
N GLY A 126 -13.96 -12.27 4.72
CA GLY A 126 -15.34 -12.64 4.99
C GLY A 126 -16.36 -11.71 4.34
N LYS A 127 -17.64 -11.93 4.65
CA LYS A 127 -18.76 -11.22 3.99
C LYS A 127 -18.81 -9.73 4.27
N ARG A 128 -18.19 -9.27 5.38
CA ARG A 128 -18.07 -7.83 5.68
C ARG A 128 -17.05 -7.14 4.80
N GLY A 129 -16.11 -7.88 4.21
CA GLY A 129 -15.02 -7.31 3.41
C GLY A 129 -14.05 -6.48 4.25
N PHE A 130 -13.38 -5.55 3.56
CA PHE A 130 -12.33 -4.69 4.13
C PHE A 130 -12.42 -3.27 3.57
N THR A 131 -11.79 -2.34 4.28
CA THR A 131 -11.52 -0.99 3.80
C THR A 131 -10.02 -0.87 3.57
N GLN A 132 -9.64 -0.47 2.35
CA GLN A 132 -8.26 -0.15 2.07
C GLN A 132 -7.96 1.28 2.54
N TYR A 133 -6.87 1.44 3.28
CA TYR A 133 -6.36 2.71 3.75
C TYR A 133 -4.97 2.92 3.15
N GLN A 134 -4.83 3.94 2.30
CA GLN A 134 -3.56 4.27 1.67
C GLN A 134 -3.24 5.74 1.84
N PHE A 135 -2.04 6.01 2.36
CA PHE A 135 -1.50 7.35 2.55
C PHE A 135 -0.06 7.44 2.04
N VAL A 136 0.42 8.66 1.90
CA VAL A 136 1.83 9.00 1.66
C VAL A 136 2.27 10.08 2.64
N ILE A 137 3.47 9.95 3.20
CA ILE A 137 4.14 10.96 4.02
C ILE A 137 5.36 11.48 3.24
N PRO A 138 5.55 12.81 3.13
CA PRO A 138 6.69 13.39 2.43
C PRO A 138 8.02 12.90 3.02
N LYS A 139 9.04 12.72 2.17
CA LYS A 139 10.32 12.09 2.56
C LYS A 139 10.96 12.73 3.80
N ALA A 140 10.91 14.06 3.92
CA ALA A 140 11.47 14.80 5.05
C ALA A 140 10.86 14.41 6.42
N ALA A 141 9.55 14.16 6.46
CA ALA A 141 8.84 13.69 7.66
C ALA A 141 8.68 12.16 7.70
N GLY A 142 9.18 11.46 6.67
CA GLY A 142 8.88 10.06 6.40
C GLY A 142 9.27 9.11 7.52
N ARG A 143 10.50 9.21 8.02
CA ARG A 143 11.02 8.31 9.08
C ARG A 143 10.22 8.41 10.36
N GLU A 144 10.00 9.62 10.84
CA GLU A 144 9.24 9.85 12.06
C GLU A 144 7.75 9.52 11.88
N GLY A 145 7.12 10.07 10.82
CA GLY A 145 5.70 9.90 10.57
C GLY A 145 5.32 8.44 10.36
N MET A 146 6.10 7.70 9.56
CA MET A 146 5.88 6.26 9.36
C MET A 146 6.03 5.48 10.65
N HIS A 147 7.03 5.79 11.48
CA HIS A 147 7.22 5.12 12.76
C HIS A 147 6.03 5.33 13.68
N LYS A 148 5.57 6.57 13.83
CA LYS A 148 4.46 6.94 14.72
C LYS A 148 3.13 6.34 14.25
N ILE A 149 2.84 6.44 12.95
CA ILE A 149 1.63 5.87 12.36
C ILE A 149 1.63 4.34 12.47
N LEU A 150 2.75 3.69 12.11
CA LEU A 150 2.85 2.23 12.21
C LEU A 150 2.70 1.76 13.66
N LYS A 151 3.35 2.43 14.61
CA LYS A 151 3.20 2.15 16.05
C LYS A 151 1.74 2.23 16.48
N ARG A 152 1.02 3.29 16.09
CA ARG A 152 -0.40 3.47 16.42
C ARG A 152 -1.27 2.36 15.83
N ILE A 153 -1.01 1.93 14.58
CA ILE A 153 -1.67 0.79 13.94
C ILE A 153 -1.40 -0.49 14.72
N THR A 154 -0.14 -0.78 15.06
CA THR A 154 0.25 -1.96 15.83
C THR A 154 -0.39 -2.00 17.22
N GLU A 155 -0.49 -0.86 17.90
CA GLU A 155 -1.12 -0.73 19.22
C GLU A 155 -2.64 -0.94 19.18
N SER A 156 -3.30 -0.55 18.08
CA SER A 156 -4.74 -0.79 17.88
C SER A 156 -5.11 -2.27 17.86
N GLY A 157 -4.15 -3.14 17.51
CA GLY A 157 -4.40 -4.57 17.27
C GLY A 157 -5.18 -4.86 15.98
N LEU A 158 -5.55 -3.84 15.20
CA LEU A 158 -6.22 -3.94 13.90
C LEU A 158 -5.19 -4.05 12.77
N GLY A 159 -4.16 -4.87 12.92
CA GLY A 159 -3.14 -5.00 11.88
C GLY A 159 -3.72 -5.52 10.56
N SER A 160 -3.07 -5.15 9.47
CA SER A 160 -3.44 -5.60 8.13
C SER A 160 -2.79 -6.93 7.77
N PHE A 161 -3.55 -7.78 7.09
CA PHE A 161 -3.06 -9.03 6.49
C PHE A 161 -2.14 -8.77 5.29
N LEU A 162 -2.42 -7.70 4.53
CA LEU A 162 -1.63 -7.26 3.39
C LEU A 162 -1.31 -5.78 3.53
N ALA A 163 -0.06 -5.48 3.88
CA ALA A 163 0.44 -4.12 3.90
C ALA A 163 1.62 -3.96 2.93
N VAL A 164 1.58 -2.88 2.16
CA VAL A 164 2.57 -2.58 1.12
C VAL A 164 3.19 -1.22 1.40
N LEU A 165 4.52 -1.22 1.57
CA LEU A 165 5.35 -0.03 1.74
C LEU A 165 6.11 0.24 0.43
N LYS A 166 6.18 1.51 0.02
CA LYS A 166 7.01 1.98 -1.11
C LYS A 166 7.62 3.34 -0.79
N LEU A 167 8.75 3.63 -1.43
CA LEU A 167 9.31 4.97 -1.51
C LEU A 167 9.00 5.54 -2.91
N PHE A 168 8.13 6.55 -2.96
CA PHE A 168 7.83 7.28 -4.19
C PHE A 168 8.92 8.31 -4.51
N GLY A 169 9.16 8.49 -5.81
CA GLY A 169 10.00 9.54 -6.36
C GLY A 169 9.29 10.89 -6.50
N GLU A 170 10.01 11.84 -7.08
CA GLU A 170 9.50 13.17 -7.38
C GLU A 170 8.48 13.15 -8.52
N GLN A 171 7.53 14.07 -8.46
CA GLN A 171 6.53 14.27 -9.51
C GLN A 171 5.97 15.68 -9.41
N GLU A 172 5.61 16.26 -10.55
CA GLU A 172 4.92 17.53 -10.63
C GLU A 172 3.53 17.31 -11.25
N SER A 173 2.49 17.50 -10.45
CA SER A 173 1.12 17.37 -10.91
C SER A 173 0.18 18.15 -10.00
N PHE A 174 -0.91 18.62 -10.59
CA PHE A 174 -1.86 19.50 -9.94
C PHE A 174 -2.60 18.83 -8.77
N MET A 175 -3.08 17.59 -8.95
CA MET A 175 -3.93 16.86 -7.98
C MET A 175 -3.46 15.43 -7.70
N SER A 176 -2.21 15.12 -8.00
CA SER A 176 -1.67 13.78 -7.82
C SER A 176 -1.60 13.36 -6.35
N PHE A 177 -1.85 12.07 -6.11
CA PHE A 177 -1.62 11.43 -4.82
C PHE A 177 -0.12 11.21 -4.56
N PRO A 178 0.63 10.58 -5.49
CA PRO A 178 2.08 10.46 -5.33
C PRO A 178 2.78 11.80 -5.06
N MET A 179 3.72 11.76 -4.12
CA MET A 179 4.72 12.78 -3.85
C MET A 179 6.00 12.07 -3.40
N ALA A 180 7.16 12.73 -3.46
CA ALA A 180 8.40 12.17 -2.96
C ALA A 180 8.29 11.83 -1.47
N GLY A 181 8.29 10.54 -1.13
CA GLY A 181 7.95 10.11 0.23
C GLY A 181 7.54 8.65 0.37
N TYR A 182 7.25 8.24 1.59
CA TYR A 182 6.89 6.86 1.91
C TYR A 182 5.38 6.69 1.85
N THR A 183 4.91 5.72 1.07
CA THR A 183 3.50 5.35 1.01
C THR A 183 3.26 3.99 1.66
N LEU A 184 2.17 3.89 2.41
CA LEU A 184 1.72 2.65 3.03
C LEU A 184 0.28 2.40 2.60
N ALA A 185 0.03 1.23 2.02
CA ALA A 185 -1.31 0.72 1.73
C ALA A 185 -1.61 -0.44 2.68
N LEU A 186 -2.78 -0.41 3.32
CA LEU A 186 -3.21 -1.40 4.31
C LEU A 186 -4.67 -1.79 4.05
N ASP A 187 -4.98 -3.06 4.20
CA ASP A 187 -6.36 -3.56 4.19
C ASP A 187 -6.83 -3.87 5.61
N PHE A 188 -7.88 -3.18 6.08
CA PHE A 188 -8.47 -3.37 7.41
C PHE A 188 -9.83 -4.06 7.31
N PRO A 189 -10.10 -5.14 8.08
CA PRO A 189 -11.44 -5.71 8.17
C PRO A 189 -12.47 -4.66 8.63
N ILE A 190 -13.63 -4.59 7.98
CA ILE A 190 -14.64 -3.59 8.30
C ILE A 190 -15.16 -3.79 9.74
N SER A 191 -14.98 -2.75 10.57
CA SER A 191 -15.46 -2.70 11.95
C SER A 191 -15.56 -1.25 12.45
N LEU A 192 -16.35 -1.00 13.49
CA LEU A 192 -16.43 0.33 14.13
C LEU A 192 -15.05 0.78 14.68
N LYS A 193 -14.29 -0.14 15.27
CA LYS A 193 -12.94 0.13 15.76
C LYS A 193 -11.99 0.60 14.64
N ALA A 194 -12.12 0.05 13.43
CA ALA A 194 -11.34 0.51 12.28
C ALA A 194 -11.75 1.93 11.86
N MET A 195 -13.04 2.25 11.91
CA MET A 195 -13.53 3.59 11.57
C MET A 195 -13.05 4.66 12.55
N ASP A 196 -12.95 4.33 13.84
CA ASP A 196 -12.37 5.21 14.85
C ASP A 196 -10.86 5.38 14.64
N LEU A 197 -10.13 4.28 14.41
CA LEU A 197 -8.70 4.32 14.12
C LEU A 197 -8.40 5.21 12.90
N PHE A 198 -9.17 5.10 11.82
CA PHE A 198 -8.95 5.93 10.64
C PHE A 198 -9.03 7.43 10.94
N LYS A 199 -9.90 7.89 11.84
CA LYS A 199 -9.94 9.33 12.20
C LYS A 199 -8.62 9.78 12.82
N GLU A 200 -8.05 8.95 13.68
CA GLU A 200 -6.75 9.21 14.30
C GLU A 200 -5.63 9.18 13.26
N LEU A 201 -5.65 8.20 12.34
CA LEU A 201 -4.66 8.11 11.27
C LEU A 201 -4.76 9.29 10.30
N ASP A 202 -5.97 9.74 9.95
CA ASP A 202 -6.20 10.89 9.08
C ASP A 202 -5.54 12.15 9.67
N ALA A 203 -5.76 12.40 10.96
CA ALA A 203 -5.11 13.50 11.68
C ALA A 203 -3.59 13.38 11.67
N MET A 204 -3.05 12.20 12.02
CA MET A 204 -1.60 11.96 12.02
C MET A 204 -0.98 12.16 10.62
N VAL A 205 -1.62 11.64 9.57
CA VAL A 205 -1.14 11.81 8.19
C VAL A 205 -1.07 13.29 7.84
N ALA A 206 -2.11 14.06 8.17
CA ALA A 206 -2.13 15.49 7.91
C ALA A 206 -1.06 16.25 8.71
N ASP A 207 -0.82 15.87 9.97
CA ASP A 207 0.18 16.52 10.84
C ASP A 207 1.61 16.29 10.37
N TYR A 208 1.88 15.16 9.68
CA TYR A 208 3.16 14.90 9.01
C TYR A 208 3.20 15.40 7.55
N GLY A 209 2.25 16.24 7.14
CA GLY A 209 2.20 16.83 5.80
C GLY A 209 1.90 15.84 4.67
N GLY A 210 1.32 14.69 5.00
CA GLY A 210 0.92 13.67 4.06
C GLY A 210 -0.46 13.89 3.45
N ARG A 211 -0.92 12.90 2.66
CA ARG A 211 -2.28 12.85 2.13
C ARG A 211 -2.75 11.41 1.91
N LEU A 212 -4.07 11.22 1.80
CA LEU A 212 -4.67 9.91 1.48
C LEU A 212 -4.92 9.79 -0.02
N TYR A 213 -4.98 8.56 -0.52
CA TYR A 213 -5.27 8.32 -1.94
C TYR A 213 -6.77 8.32 -2.23
N LEU A 214 -7.26 9.32 -2.96
CA LEU A 214 -8.67 9.40 -3.36
C LEU A 214 -9.20 8.14 -4.06
N ALA A 215 -8.37 7.41 -4.84
CA ALA A 215 -8.83 6.18 -5.49
C ALA A 215 -9.11 5.02 -4.52
N LYS A 216 -8.60 5.10 -3.28
CA LYS A 216 -8.81 4.09 -2.21
C LYS A 216 -9.67 4.62 -1.07
N ASP A 217 -9.97 5.91 -1.06
CA ASP A 217 -10.73 6.56 -0.01
C ASP A 217 -12.25 6.47 -0.24
N SER A 218 -12.97 6.16 0.85
CA SER A 218 -14.43 6.17 0.89
C SER A 218 -15.01 7.13 1.95
N ARG A 219 -14.17 7.88 2.68
CA ARG A 219 -14.59 8.58 3.92
C ARG A 219 -14.03 9.98 4.15
N MET A 220 -12.94 10.38 3.48
CA MET A 220 -12.32 11.71 3.61
C MET A 220 -13.37 12.83 3.53
N ASP A 221 -13.36 13.77 4.45
CA ASP A 221 -14.23 14.95 4.36
C ASP A 221 -13.56 16.11 3.60
N ALA A 222 -14.32 17.18 3.38
CA ALA A 222 -13.83 18.37 2.70
C ALA A 222 -12.68 19.06 3.47
N GLU A 223 -12.67 19.01 4.80
CA GLU A 223 -11.63 19.61 5.63
C GLU A 223 -10.30 18.88 5.45
N MET A 224 -10.30 17.55 5.54
CA MET A 224 -9.12 16.73 5.32
C MET A 224 -8.59 16.87 3.88
N PHE A 225 -9.48 16.94 2.88
CA PHE A 225 -9.09 17.19 1.50
C PHE A 225 -8.38 18.54 1.34
N GLU A 226 -8.97 19.62 1.87
CA GLU A 226 -8.38 20.97 1.82
C GLU A 226 -7.04 21.03 2.58
N LYS A 227 -6.93 20.37 3.74
CA LYS A 227 -5.71 20.33 4.55
C LYS A 227 -4.56 19.58 3.86
N THR A 228 -4.85 18.52 3.10
CA THR A 228 -3.82 17.59 2.61
C THR A 228 -3.50 17.69 1.11
N TYR A 229 -4.37 18.33 0.33
CA TYR A 229 -4.13 18.62 -1.09
C TYR A 229 -3.88 20.13 -1.29
N PRO A 230 -2.62 20.56 -1.51
CA PRO A 230 -2.24 21.99 -1.59
C PRO A 230 -2.97 22.80 -2.66
N ASN A 231 -3.51 22.15 -3.69
CA ASN A 231 -4.25 22.79 -4.78
C ASN A 231 -5.77 22.57 -4.67
N ALA A 232 -6.31 22.11 -3.53
CA ALA A 232 -7.73 21.80 -3.34
C ALA A 232 -8.66 22.98 -3.74
N ALA A 233 -8.43 24.18 -3.21
CA ALA A 233 -9.17 25.38 -3.59
C ALA A 233 -9.11 25.70 -5.10
N LYS A 234 -7.90 25.65 -5.70
CA LYS A 234 -7.71 25.90 -7.13
C LYS A 234 -8.41 24.84 -7.99
N PHE A 235 -8.38 23.59 -7.55
CA PHE A 235 -9.05 22.48 -8.23
C PHE A 235 -10.57 22.65 -8.18
N ARG A 236 -11.12 23.00 -7.02
CA ARG A 236 -12.55 23.33 -6.87
C ARG A 236 -12.98 24.45 -7.81
N GLN A 237 -12.19 25.52 -7.89
CA GLN A 237 -12.45 26.63 -8.83
C GLN A 237 -12.42 26.16 -10.30
N ALA A 238 -11.44 25.35 -10.69
CA ALA A 238 -11.33 24.83 -12.04
C ALA A 238 -12.56 23.96 -12.41
N ILE A 239 -13.02 23.09 -11.50
CA ILE A 239 -14.22 22.28 -11.72
C ILE A 239 -15.47 23.16 -11.83
N ALA A 240 -15.61 24.19 -10.99
CA ALA A 240 -16.74 25.13 -11.06
C ALA A 240 -16.79 25.87 -12.42
N MET A 241 -15.63 26.29 -12.95
CA MET A 241 -15.53 26.90 -14.29
C MET A 241 -15.96 25.93 -15.40
N LEU A 242 -15.56 24.66 -15.32
CA LEU A 242 -15.96 23.63 -16.29
C LEU A 242 -17.46 23.32 -16.24
N ASN A 243 -18.04 23.39 -15.05
CA ASN A 243 -19.47 23.25 -14.82
C ASN A 243 -20.28 24.48 -15.29
N LYS A 244 -19.63 25.62 -15.59
CA LYS A 244 -20.27 26.86 -16.06
C LYS A 244 -21.37 27.39 -15.13
N GLY A 245 -21.23 27.17 -13.82
CA GLY A 245 -22.22 27.58 -12.83
C GLY A 245 -23.34 26.57 -12.56
N ASP A 246 -23.45 25.48 -13.34
CA ASP A 246 -24.38 24.37 -13.08
C ASP A 246 -23.59 23.06 -12.88
N THR A 247 -23.87 22.30 -11.83
CA THR A 247 -23.17 21.03 -11.57
C THR A 247 -23.50 19.96 -12.63
N LYS A 248 -22.66 19.84 -13.67
CA LYS A 248 -22.80 18.85 -14.76
C LYS A 248 -21.98 17.60 -14.53
N PHE A 249 -20.74 17.78 -14.06
CA PHE A 249 -19.84 16.68 -13.69
C PHE A 249 -19.70 16.65 -12.18
N ALA A 250 -20.24 15.60 -11.57
CA ALA A 250 -20.13 15.33 -10.15
C ALA A 250 -20.10 13.82 -9.89
N SER A 251 -19.54 13.45 -8.75
CA SER A 251 -19.56 12.10 -8.20
C SER A 251 -19.90 12.16 -6.71
N LEU A 252 -20.22 11.01 -6.12
CA LEU A 252 -20.39 10.93 -4.66
C LEU A 252 -19.12 11.36 -3.92
N GLN A 253 -17.94 11.08 -4.49
CA GLN A 253 -16.69 11.54 -3.93
C GLN A 253 -16.57 13.06 -4.02
N SER A 254 -16.80 13.68 -5.18
CA SER A 254 -16.64 15.14 -5.35
C SER A 254 -17.56 15.93 -4.44
N LYS A 255 -18.78 15.44 -4.20
CA LYS A 255 -19.71 16.03 -3.21
C LYS A 255 -19.16 15.91 -1.79
N ARG A 256 -18.73 14.70 -1.40
CA ARG A 256 -18.21 14.43 -0.04
C ARG A 256 -16.99 15.27 0.32
N ILE A 257 -16.06 15.47 -0.63
CA ILE A 257 -14.85 16.27 -0.41
C ILE A 257 -15.05 17.77 -0.73
N GLY A 258 -16.28 18.21 -0.98
CA GLY A 258 -16.61 19.63 -1.18
C GLY A 258 -16.08 20.24 -2.49
N VAL A 259 -15.83 19.43 -3.52
CA VAL A 259 -15.45 19.89 -4.87
C VAL A 259 -16.67 20.31 -5.69
N THR A 260 -17.82 19.68 -5.46
CA THR A 260 -19.12 20.01 -6.11
C THR A 260 -20.24 20.00 -5.07
N ASP A 261 -21.34 20.67 -5.36
CA ASP A 261 -22.61 20.56 -4.61
C ASP A 261 -23.31 19.20 -4.85
#